data_AF-A0A8D2Q8Z2-F1
#
_entry.id   AF-A0A8D2Q8Z2-F1
#
_cell.length_a   1.000
_cell.length_b   1.000
_cell.length_c   1.000
_cell.angle_alpha   90.00
_cell.angle_beta   90.00
_cell.angle_gamma   90.00
#
_symmetry.space_group_name_H-M   'P 1'
#
loop_
_entity.id
_entity.type
_entity.pdbx_description
1 polymer ?
#
loop_
_entity_poly.entity_id
_entity_poly.type
_entity_poly.pdbx_seq_one_letter_code
_entity_poly.pdbx_strand_id
1 'polypeptide(L)'
;MMLKYFAAFEVFFEENLPKLFQHFKSYNLTPDIYLIDWIFTLYSKSLPLDLSCQVWDAFCRDGEEFLFRTGLGILRLYEDILLQMDFIHIAEFLTKLPEDSTSEKLFPCIASAQMQNSNKKWAQVSASLMKDNKELENAQRRGTKKDQDARGALL
;
A
#
# COMPACT_ATOMS: atom_id res chain seq x y z
N MET A 1 -0.13 -11.03 6.19
CA MET A 1 0.83 -9.97 6.55
C MET A 1 0.75 -8.81 5.55
N MET A 2 0.89 -9.06 4.24
CA MET A 2 0.86 -8.03 3.19
C MET A 2 -0.51 -7.37 2.95
N LEU A 3 -1.62 -8.11 3.03
CA LEU A 3 -2.99 -7.54 2.90
C LEU A 3 -3.29 -6.37 3.86
N LYS A 4 -2.67 -6.37 5.05
CA LYS A 4 -2.83 -5.29 6.04
C LYS A 4 -2.08 -4.04 5.64
N TYR A 5 -0.93 -4.20 5.00
CA TYR A 5 -0.18 -3.10 4.43
C TYR A 5 -0.95 -2.46 3.28
N PHE A 6 -1.69 -3.24 2.48
CA PHE A 6 -2.60 -2.67 1.48
C PHE A 6 -3.73 -1.88 2.12
N ALA A 7 -4.40 -2.44 3.14
CA ALA A 7 -5.45 -1.71 3.85
C ALA A 7 -4.93 -0.41 4.48
N ALA A 8 -3.74 -0.45 5.10
CA ALA A 8 -3.10 0.76 5.64
C ALA A 8 -2.76 1.75 4.53
N PHE A 9 -2.20 1.28 3.41
CA PHE A 9 -1.88 2.11 2.25
C PHE A 9 -3.12 2.77 1.65
N GLU A 10 -4.23 2.05 1.49
CA GLU A 10 -5.48 2.59 0.95
C GLU A 10 -6.02 3.76 1.78
N VAL A 11 -5.86 3.71 3.10
CA VAL A 11 -6.22 4.83 3.99
C VAL A 11 -5.47 6.11 3.61
N PHE A 12 -4.14 6.03 3.47
CA PHE A 12 -3.34 7.19 3.11
C PHE A 12 -3.50 7.57 1.63
N PHE A 13 -3.81 6.60 0.76
CA PHE A 13 -4.08 6.86 -0.65
C PHE A 13 -5.36 7.69 -0.82
N GLU A 14 -6.45 7.32 -0.13
CA GLU A 14 -7.69 8.09 -0.13
C GLU A 14 -7.48 9.53 0.38
N GLU A 15 -6.68 9.70 1.43
CA GLU A 15 -6.40 11.02 2.01
C GLU A 15 -5.56 11.92 1.10
N ASN A 16 -4.54 11.37 0.45
CA ASN A 16 -3.61 12.16 -0.35
C ASN A 16 -4.13 12.42 -1.77
N LEU A 17 -4.87 11.47 -2.34
CA LEU A 17 -5.26 11.42 -3.75
C LEU A 17 -6.72 10.96 -3.89
N PRO A 18 -7.71 11.64 -3.28
CA PRO A 18 -9.08 11.15 -3.20
C PRO A 18 -9.72 10.93 -4.57
N LYS A 19 -9.42 11.78 -5.56
CA LYS A 19 -9.94 11.64 -6.92
C LYS A 19 -9.42 10.36 -7.60
N LEU A 20 -8.11 10.15 -7.55
CA LEU A 20 -7.48 8.97 -8.13
C LEU A 20 -7.88 7.69 -7.39
N PHE A 21 -8.02 7.75 -6.06
CA PHE A 21 -8.50 6.64 -5.25
C PHE A 21 -9.91 6.20 -5.69
N GLN A 22 -10.84 7.15 -5.83
CA GLN A 22 -12.20 6.84 -6.29
C GLN A 22 -12.20 6.30 -7.72
N HIS A 23 -11.34 6.83 -8.60
CA HIS A 23 -11.15 6.29 -9.96
C HIS A 23 -10.72 4.83 -9.92
N PHE A 24 -9.73 4.48 -9.11
CA PHE A 24 -9.26 3.09 -8.96
C PHE A 24 -10.35 2.19 -8.38
N LYS A 25 -11.11 2.66 -7.37
CA LYS A 25 -12.24 1.93 -6.81
C LYS A 25 -13.34 1.67 -7.84
N SER A 26 -13.61 2.60 -8.74
CA SER A 26 -14.61 2.41 -9.81
C SER A 26 -14.27 1.25 -10.76
N TYR A 27 -12.97 0.93 -10.90
CA TYR A 27 -12.48 -0.19 -11.70
C TYR A 27 -12.17 -1.46 -10.89
N ASN A 28 -12.43 -1.46 -9.57
CA ASN A 28 -11.95 -2.50 -8.65
C ASN A 28 -10.44 -2.75 -8.76
N LEU A 29 -9.66 -1.71 -9.04
CA LEU A 29 -8.21 -1.80 -9.13
C LEU A 29 -7.62 -1.79 -7.72
N THR A 30 -7.07 -2.93 -7.32
CA THR A 30 -6.57 -3.15 -5.96
C THR A 30 -5.04 -3.02 -5.88
N PRO A 31 -4.47 -2.60 -4.73
CA PRO A 31 -3.04 -2.38 -4.59
C PRO A 31 -2.15 -3.60 -4.86
N ASP A 32 -2.66 -4.82 -4.74
CA ASP A 32 -1.88 -6.04 -5.03
C ASP A 32 -1.37 -6.11 -6.48
N ILE A 33 -2.03 -5.43 -7.42
CA ILE A 33 -1.65 -5.41 -8.83
C ILE A 33 -0.30 -4.72 -9.05
N TYR A 34 0.04 -3.69 -8.27
CA TYR A 34 1.24 -2.89 -8.49
C TYR A 34 2.15 -2.81 -7.25
N LEU A 35 1.57 -2.74 -6.05
CA LEU A 35 2.31 -2.43 -4.83
C LEU A 35 3.12 -3.62 -4.31
N ILE A 36 2.74 -4.86 -4.62
CA ILE A 36 3.50 -6.06 -4.21
C ILE A 36 4.93 -5.98 -4.74
N ASP A 37 5.06 -5.82 -6.05
CA ASP A 37 6.38 -5.82 -6.70
C ASP A 37 7.20 -4.60 -6.28
N TRP A 38 6.55 -3.45 -6.14
CA TRP A 38 7.20 -2.22 -5.66
C TRP A 38 7.83 -2.42 -4.28
N ILE A 39 7.08 -2.95 -3.32
CA ILE A 39 7.56 -3.09 -1.95
C ILE A 39 8.52 -4.28 -1.82
N PHE A 40 8.18 -5.43 -2.42
CA PHE A 40 8.99 -6.65 -2.30
C PHE A 40 10.39 -6.49 -2.91
N THR A 41 10.49 -5.73 -4.00
CA THR A 41 11.78 -5.48 -4.66
C THR A 41 12.41 -4.16 -4.24
N LEU A 42 11.85 -3.47 -3.24
CA LEU A 42 12.27 -2.13 -2.82
C LEU A 42 12.44 -1.19 -4.02
N TYR A 43 11.48 -1.21 -4.95
CA TYR A 43 11.47 -0.42 -6.19
C TYR A 43 12.57 -0.74 -7.22
N SER A 44 13.43 -1.74 -7.02
CA SER A 44 14.51 -2.07 -7.95
C SER A 44 14.06 -2.58 -9.32
N LYS A 45 12.88 -3.21 -9.40
CA LYS A 45 12.29 -3.62 -10.68
C LYS A 45 11.52 -2.50 -11.37
N SER A 46 11.07 -1.50 -10.62
CA SER A 46 10.05 -0.56 -11.06
C SER A 46 10.58 0.84 -11.33
N LEU A 47 11.74 1.19 -10.76
CA LEU A 47 12.41 2.47 -10.99
C LEU A 47 13.82 2.24 -11.56
N PRO A 48 14.38 3.22 -12.29
CA PRO A 48 15.80 3.24 -12.62
C PRO A 48 16.67 3.06 -11.37
N LEU A 49 17.79 2.34 -11.50
CA LEU A 49 18.64 1.97 -10.35
C LEU A 49 19.06 3.19 -9.50
N ASP A 50 19.42 4.30 -10.14
CA ASP A 50 19.82 5.52 -9.43
C ASP A 50 18.70 6.12 -8.56
N LEU A 51 17.44 5.96 -9.00
CA LEU A 51 16.27 6.33 -8.20
C LEU A 51 16.02 5.32 -7.09
N SER A 52 16.10 4.02 -7.38
CA SER A 52 15.96 2.97 -6.37
C SER A 52 16.96 3.16 -5.24
N CYS A 53 18.23 3.45 -5.53
CA CYS A 53 19.26 3.73 -4.54
C CYS A 53 18.88 4.89 -3.60
N GLN A 54 18.36 5.99 -4.14
CA GLN A 54 17.92 7.13 -3.32
C GLN A 54 16.71 6.77 -2.44
N VAL A 55 15.79 5.95 -2.95
CA VAL A 55 14.68 5.41 -2.15
C VAL A 55 15.21 4.51 -1.04
N TRP A 56 16.26 3.70 -1.30
CA TRP A 56 16.88 2.85 -0.29
C TRP A 56 17.58 3.64 0.80
N ASP A 57 18.30 4.71 0.46
CA ASP A 57 18.94 5.59 1.45
C ASP A 57 17.91 6.20 2.39
N ALA A 58 16.80 6.67 1.84
CA ALA A 58 15.70 7.21 2.62
C ALA A 58 14.95 6.13 3.42
N PHE A 59 14.78 4.93 2.88
CA PHE A 59 14.25 3.77 3.62
C PHE A 59 15.14 3.39 4.80
N CYS A 60 16.45 3.37 4.63
CA CYS A 60 17.39 3.09 5.72
C CYS A 60 17.32 4.15 6.84
N ARG A 61 16.99 5.40 6.50
CA ARG A 61 16.84 6.51 7.46
C ARG A 61 15.47 6.53 8.14
N ASP A 62 14.40 6.40 7.38
CA ASP A 62 13.02 6.68 7.81
C ASP A 62 12.19 5.40 8.03
N GLY A 63 12.71 4.23 7.64
CA GLY A 63 12.08 2.93 7.80
C GLY A 63 11.04 2.59 6.71
N GLU A 64 10.29 1.51 6.96
CA GLU A 64 9.34 0.93 5.97
C GLU A 64 8.24 1.88 5.52
N GLU A 65 7.85 2.85 6.35
CA GLU A 65 6.87 3.88 6.00
C GLU A 65 7.27 4.61 4.71
N PHE A 66 8.58 4.84 4.52
CA PHE A 66 9.10 5.54 3.35
C PHE A 66 8.79 4.80 2.04
N LEU A 67 8.72 3.47 2.06
CA LEU A 67 8.36 2.69 0.88
C LEU A 67 6.92 3.00 0.47
N PHE A 68 5.97 2.97 1.40
CA PHE A 68 4.57 3.30 1.10
C PHE A 68 4.39 4.76 0.69
N ARG A 69 5.13 5.67 1.33
CA ARG A 69 5.17 7.08 0.92
C ARG A 69 5.72 7.26 -0.49
N THR A 70 6.71 6.46 -0.89
CA THR A 70 7.23 6.41 -2.27
C THR A 70 6.15 5.95 -3.24
N GLY A 71 5.38 4.92 -2.90
CA GLY A 71 4.23 4.48 -3.69
C GLY A 71 3.20 5.59 -3.92
N LEU A 72 2.85 6.34 -2.87
CA LEU A 72 1.97 7.53 -3.01
C LEU A 72 2.60 8.63 -3.88
N GLY A 73 3.91 8.83 -3.77
CA GLY A 73 4.66 9.78 -4.60
C GLY A 73 4.58 9.42 -6.09
N ILE A 74 4.71 8.14 -6.44
CA ILE A 74 4.57 7.66 -7.82
C ILE A 74 3.14 7.89 -8.32
N LEU A 75 2.12 7.53 -7.52
CA LEU A 75 0.73 7.75 -7.90
C LEU A 75 0.40 9.24 -8.08
N ARG A 76 0.97 10.12 -7.25
CA ARG A 76 0.84 11.57 -7.38
C ARG A 76 1.55 12.10 -8.64
N LEU A 77 2.77 11.63 -8.92
CA LEU A 77 3.53 12.04 -10.10
C LEU A 77 2.75 11.78 -11.39
N TYR A 78 1.98 10.69 -11.42
CA TYR A 78 1.22 10.25 -12.59
C TYR A 78 -0.30 10.44 -12.45
N GLU A 79 -0.78 11.22 -11.48
CA GLU A 79 -2.20 11.38 -11.18
C GLU A 79 -3.01 11.80 -12.41
N ASP A 80 -2.53 12.81 -13.15
CA ASP A 80 -3.24 13.37 -14.30
C ASP A 80 -3.42 12.39 -15.47
N ILE A 81 -2.43 11.53 -15.70
CA ILE A 81 -2.50 10.52 -16.77
C ILE A 81 -3.31 9.30 -16.33
N LEU A 82 -3.18 8.88 -15.07
CA LEU A 82 -3.89 7.72 -14.53
C LEU A 82 -5.40 7.96 -14.48
N LEU A 83 -5.83 9.21 -14.20
CA LEU A 83 -7.24 9.61 -14.23
C LEU A 83 -7.89 9.51 -15.61
N GLN A 84 -7.09 9.44 -16.68
CA GLN A 84 -7.59 9.35 -18.07
C GLN A 84 -7.57 7.92 -18.61
N MET A 85 -7.01 6.98 -17.85
CA MET A 85 -6.86 5.58 -18.26
C MET A 85 -7.99 4.71 -17.72
N ASP A 86 -8.28 3.62 -18.45
CA ASP A 86 -9.14 2.54 -17.96
C ASP A 86 -8.33 1.51 -17.14
N PHE A 87 -9.01 0.50 -16.61
CA PHE A 87 -8.38 -0.56 -15.80
C PHE A 87 -7.15 -1.19 -16.45
N ILE A 88 -7.23 -1.57 -17.73
CA ILE A 88 -6.17 -2.32 -18.41
C ILE A 88 -4.93 -1.44 -18.54
N HIS A 89 -5.11 -0.20 -19.00
CA HIS A 89 -4.03 0.74 -19.19
C HIS A 89 -3.40 1.17 -17.85
N ILE A 90 -4.20 1.34 -16.78
CA ILE A 90 -3.64 1.61 -15.45
C ILE A 90 -2.79 0.43 -14.97
N ALA A 91 -3.29 -0.80 -15.07
CA ALA A 91 -2.57 -1.98 -14.61
C ALA A 91 -1.24 -2.16 -15.36
N GLU A 92 -1.24 -2.00 -16.69
CA GLU A 92 -0.03 -2.06 -17.50
C GLU A 92 0.94 -0.93 -17.13
N PHE A 93 0.45 0.31 -17.00
CA PHE A 93 1.28 1.46 -16.66
C PHE A 93 1.96 1.31 -15.30
N LEU A 94 1.22 0.88 -14.26
CA LEU A 94 1.76 0.77 -12.90
C LEU A 94 2.70 -0.44 -12.72
N THR A 95 2.55 -1.48 -13.54
CA THR A 95 3.48 -2.63 -13.57
C THR A 95 4.74 -2.34 -14.38
N LYS A 96 4.69 -1.36 -15.29
CA LYS A 96 5.83 -0.92 -16.10
C LYS A 96 5.90 0.60 -16.20
N LEU A 97 6.45 1.22 -15.15
CA LEU A 97 6.59 2.67 -15.06
C LEU A 97 7.58 3.22 -16.12
N PRO A 98 7.40 4.49 -16.55
CA PRO A 98 8.33 5.14 -17.47
C PRO A 98 9.76 5.28 -16.90
N GLU A 99 10.75 4.98 -17.75
CA GLU A 99 12.18 5.04 -17.40
C GLU A 99 12.72 6.48 -17.29
N ASP A 100 12.00 7.49 -17.80
CA ASP A 100 12.37 8.91 -17.74
C ASP A 100 11.96 9.61 -16.42
N SER A 101 11.53 8.82 -15.43
CA SER A 101 11.32 9.26 -14.06
C SER A 101 12.65 9.75 -13.49
N THR A 102 12.69 10.98 -12.97
CA THR A 102 13.88 11.54 -12.33
C THR A 102 13.64 11.89 -10.87
N SER A 103 14.71 12.08 -10.10
CA SER A 103 14.62 12.39 -8.66
C SER A 103 13.93 13.73 -8.44
N GLU A 104 14.23 14.70 -9.31
CA GLU A 104 13.68 16.05 -9.28
C GLU A 104 12.16 16.06 -9.50
N LYS A 105 11.61 15.07 -10.21
CA LYS A 105 10.16 14.91 -10.39
C LYS A 105 9.55 14.13 -9.24
N LEU A 106 10.15 13.00 -8.85
CA LEU A 106 9.54 12.06 -7.92
C LEU A 106 9.63 12.52 -6.46
N PHE A 107 10.79 12.98 -5.99
CA PHE A 107 10.98 13.31 -4.57
C PHE A 107 10.08 14.45 -4.07
N PRO A 108 9.78 15.50 -4.86
CA PRO A 108 8.76 16.48 -4.48
C PRO A 108 7.38 15.86 -4.28
N CYS A 109 6.97 14.90 -5.12
CA CYS A 109 5.71 14.16 -4.95
C CYS A 109 5.73 13.32 -3.67
N ILE A 110 6.83 12.61 -3.38
CA ILE A 110 7.00 11.86 -2.12
C ILE A 110 6.93 12.81 -0.91
N ALA A 111 7.61 13.95 -0.97
CA ALA A 111 7.63 14.94 0.10
C ALA A 111 6.22 15.50 0.38
N SER A 112 5.40 15.68 -0.66
CA SER A 112 4.01 16.13 -0.53
C SER A 112 3.10 15.10 0.14
N ALA A 113 3.40 13.80 0.02
CA ALA A 113 2.60 12.74 0.59
C ALA A 113 2.62 12.78 2.13
N GLN A 114 1.44 12.88 2.72
CA GLN A 114 1.18 12.93 4.15
C GLN A 114 0.91 11.51 4.67
N MET A 115 1.71 11.06 5.64
CA MET A 115 1.55 9.74 6.28
C MET A 115 0.84 9.86 7.64
N GLN A 116 -0.17 10.73 7.70
CA GLN A 116 -0.98 11.02 8.88
C GLN A 116 -2.47 11.03 8.51
N ASN A 117 -3.26 10.17 9.16
CA ASN A 117 -4.71 10.17 9.06
C ASN A 117 -5.32 10.74 10.33
N SER A 118 -5.98 11.89 10.23
CA SER A 118 -6.59 12.61 11.35
C SER A 118 -5.57 12.90 12.47
N ASN A 119 -5.36 11.95 13.40
CA ASN A 119 -4.37 12.01 14.48
C ASN A 119 -3.49 10.75 14.57
N LYS A 120 -3.63 9.81 13.63
CA LYS A 120 -2.91 8.53 13.60
C LYS A 120 -1.83 8.55 12.53
N LYS A 121 -0.58 8.30 12.93
CA LYS A 121 0.55 8.09 12.01
C LYS A 121 0.49 6.70 11.39
N TRP A 122 1.22 6.50 10.29
CA TRP A 122 1.42 5.19 9.65
C TRP A 122 1.59 4.04 10.66
N ALA A 123 2.54 4.15 11.58
CA ALA A 123 2.83 3.11 12.58
C ALA A 123 1.61 2.76 13.46
N GLN A 124 0.74 3.73 13.75
CA GLN A 124 -0.47 3.49 14.55
C GLN A 124 -1.57 2.83 13.71
N VAL A 125 -1.75 3.28 12.46
CA VAL A 125 -2.73 2.73 11.52
C VAL A 125 -2.37 1.29 11.17
N SER A 126 -1.12 1.04 10.80
CA SER A 126 -0.62 -0.31 10.48
C SER A 126 -0.73 -1.23 11.70
N ALA A 127 -0.36 -0.76 12.89
CA ALA A 127 -0.49 -1.55 14.12
C ALA A 127 -1.95 -1.86 14.51
N SER A 128 -2.90 -0.91 14.35
CA SER A 128 -4.32 -1.19 14.64
C SER A 128 -4.87 -2.28 13.71
N LEU A 129 -4.59 -2.17 12.41
CA LEU A 129 -5.01 -3.18 11.43
C LEU A 129 -4.32 -4.54 11.66
N MET A 130 -3.14 -4.54 12.28
CA MET A 130 -2.47 -5.76 12.73
C MET A 130 -3.14 -6.39 13.95
N LYS A 131 -3.64 -5.60 14.92
CA LYS A 131 -4.27 -6.07 16.16
C LYS A 131 -5.67 -6.63 15.95
N ASP A 132 -6.54 -5.94 15.21
CA ASP A 132 -7.95 -6.33 15.01
C ASP A 132 -8.07 -7.75 14.43
N ASN A 133 -7.14 -8.13 13.55
CA ASN A 133 -7.11 -9.47 12.97
C ASN A 133 -6.66 -10.56 13.96
N LYS A 134 -5.74 -10.27 14.90
CA LYS A 134 -5.35 -11.25 15.92
C LYS A 134 -6.54 -11.55 16.82
N GLU A 135 -7.38 -10.56 17.10
CA GLU A 135 -8.60 -10.74 17.89
C GLU A 135 -9.64 -11.57 17.14
N LEU A 136 -9.85 -11.32 15.85
CA LEU A 136 -10.74 -12.11 14.98
C LEU A 136 -10.26 -13.57 14.84
N GLU A 137 -8.97 -13.79 14.54
CA GLU A 137 -8.39 -15.14 14.44
C GLU A 137 -8.50 -15.89 15.79
N ASN A 138 -8.25 -15.19 16.90
CA ASN A 138 -8.39 -15.77 18.24
C ASN A 138 -9.86 -16.06 18.58
N ALA A 139 -10.81 -15.24 18.14
CA ALA A 139 -12.23 -15.48 18.32
C ALA A 139 -12.72 -16.69 17.48
N GLN A 140 -12.25 -16.81 16.24
CA GLN A 140 -12.55 -17.94 15.36
C GLN A 140 -11.99 -19.26 15.91
N ARG A 141 -10.77 -19.26 16.45
CA ARG A 141 -10.16 -20.43 17.12
C ARG A 141 -10.89 -20.85 18.40
N ARG A 142 -11.40 -19.87 19.17
CA ARG A 142 -12.23 -20.16 20.37
C ARG A 142 -13.60 -20.74 19.99
N GLY A 143 -14.20 -20.30 18.88
CA GLY A 143 -15.44 -20.86 18.36
C GLY A 143 -15.30 -22.30 17.92
N THR A 144 -14.27 -22.61 17.12
CA THR A 144 -14.02 -23.99 16.63
C THR A 144 -13.70 -24.97 17.75
N LYS A 145 -13.01 -24.54 18.82
CA LYS A 145 -12.71 -25.40 19.97
C LYS A 145 -13.96 -25.74 20.78
N LYS A 146 -14.86 -24.76 21.00
CA LYS A 146 -16.14 -25.00 21.67
C LYS A 146 -17.05 -25.97 20.91
N ASP A 147 -17.08 -25.89 19.58
CA ASP A 147 -17.88 -26.78 18.75
C ASP A 147 -17.34 -28.21 18.72
N GLN A 148 -16.02 -28.39 18.80
CA GLN A 148 -15.38 -29.71 18.92
C GLN A 148 -15.62 -30.33 20.31
N ASP A 149 -15.49 -29.54 21.38
CA ASP A 149 -15.73 -30.00 22.75
C ASP A 149 -17.21 -30.40 22.96
N ALA A 150 -18.16 -29.64 22.38
CA ALA A 150 -19.58 -29.96 22.44
C ALA A 150 -19.96 -31.24 21.68
N ARG A 151 -19.29 -31.53 20.56
CA ARG A 151 -19.48 -32.78 19.80
C ARG A 151 -18.88 -33.99 20.51
N GLY A 152 -17.77 -33.82 21.22
CA GLY A 152 -17.13 -34.89 22.01
C GLY A 152 -17.90 -35.28 23.26
N ALA A 153 -18.72 -34.39 23.82
CA ALA A 153 -19.54 -34.66 25.01
C ALA A 153 -20.90 -35.32 24.71
N LEU A 154 -21.29 -35.44 23.44
CA LEU A 154 -22.53 -36.07 22.98
C LEU A 154 -22.34 -37.52 22.48
N LEU A 155 -21.11 -38.04 22.56
CA LEU A 155 -20.74 -39.44 22.30
C LEU A 155 -20.33 -40.12 23.62
#